data_AF-A0A3D0JIA2-F1
#
_entry.id   AF-A0A3D0JIA2-F1
#
_cell.length_a   1.000
_cell.length_b   1.000
_cell.length_c   1.000
_cell.angle_alpha   90.00
_cell.angle_beta   90.00
_cell.angle_gamma   90.00
#
_symmetry.space_group_name_H-M   'P 1'
#
loop_
_entity.id
_entity.type
_entity.pdbx_description
1 polymer ?
#
loop_
_entity_poly.entity_id
_entity_poly.type
_entity_poly.pdbx_seq_one_letter_code
_entity_poly.pdbx_strand_id
1 'polypeptide(L)'
;MRKHLATAVAAVSLAMAGQAVYADINAAKKWIDSEFQPSALNKQDQIKEMEWFIQAAEPFRGMEINVLSETIPTHTYESEVLTKAFEEITGIKVNHQLLGEGEVVQAVQTQMQTQRNLYDAYVNDSDLIGTHARLQLAVNLTDWMAGSAKGVTNPGLDLEDFIGRSFTTGPDGDLYQLPDQ
;
A
#
# COMPACT_ATOMS: atom_id res chain seq x y z
N MET A 1 34.87 28.81 13.24
CA MET A 1 33.44 28.82 13.60
C MET A 1 32.52 28.14 12.57
N ARG A 2 32.60 28.44 11.26
CA ARG A 2 31.73 27.80 10.25
C ARG A 2 31.85 26.27 10.11
N LYS A 3 33.05 25.70 10.34
CA LYS A 3 33.26 24.24 10.25
C LYS A 3 32.60 23.45 11.40
N HIS A 4 32.58 24.00 12.62
CA HIS A 4 31.96 23.34 13.79
C HIS A 4 30.42 23.42 13.77
N LEU A 5 29.86 24.48 13.17
CA LEU A 5 28.41 24.61 12.96
C LEU A 5 27.88 23.54 11.98
N ALA A 6 28.60 23.26 10.90
CA ALA A 6 28.22 22.23 9.94
C ALA A 6 28.27 20.80 10.54
N THR A 7 29.20 20.52 11.45
CA THR A 7 29.31 19.22 12.13
C THR A 7 28.20 19.00 13.16
N ALA A 8 27.82 20.06 13.88
CA ALA A 8 26.74 20.00 14.87
C ALA A 8 25.36 19.81 14.22
N VAL A 9 25.10 20.44 13.07
CA VAL A 9 23.84 20.27 12.32
C VAL A 9 23.71 18.85 11.75
N ALA A 10 24.79 18.26 11.24
CA ALA A 10 24.81 16.87 10.77
C ALA A 10 24.56 15.86 11.92
N ALA A 11 25.18 16.06 13.08
CA ALA A 11 24.97 15.16 14.22
C ALA A 11 23.53 15.20 14.78
N VAL A 12 22.89 16.37 14.80
CA VAL A 12 21.49 16.52 15.24
C VAL A 12 20.52 15.88 14.25
N SER A 13 20.77 16.02 12.94
CA SER A 13 19.91 15.41 11.91
C SER A 13 20.02 13.89 11.88
N LEU A 14 21.20 13.31 12.08
CA LEU A 14 21.37 11.85 12.25
C LEU A 14 20.70 11.31 13.53
N ALA A 15 20.74 12.05 14.63
CA ALA A 15 20.08 11.63 15.87
C ALA A 15 18.55 11.64 15.76
N MET A 16 17.97 12.64 15.07
CA MET A 16 16.52 12.73 14.85
C MET A 16 16.03 11.67 13.85
N ALA A 17 16.80 11.38 12.79
CA ALA A 17 16.49 10.30 11.86
C ALA A 17 16.52 8.93 12.56
N GLY A 18 17.51 8.69 13.42
CA GLY A 18 17.57 7.48 14.24
C GLY A 18 16.35 7.33 15.16
N GLN A 19 15.93 8.41 15.84
CA GLN A 19 14.76 8.37 16.73
C GLN A 19 13.44 8.07 16.00
N ALA A 20 13.26 8.58 14.78
CA ALA A 20 12.07 8.28 13.98
C ALA A 20 12.00 6.79 13.60
N VAL A 21 13.09 6.22 13.08
CA VAL A 21 13.17 4.79 12.75
C VAL A 21 12.93 3.89 13.98
N TYR A 22 13.42 4.30 15.16
CA TYR A 22 13.16 3.58 16.42
C TYR A 22 11.70 3.69 16.90
N ALA A 23 10.96 4.74 16.56
CA ALA A 23 9.55 4.86 16.90
C ALA A 23 8.69 3.97 15.99
N ASP A 24 8.98 3.99 14.68
CA ASP A 24 8.24 3.24 13.66
C ASP A 24 8.34 1.71 13.90
N ILE A 25 9.53 1.21 14.29
CA ILE A 25 9.70 -0.22 14.60
C ILE A 25 8.97 -0.67 15.88
N ASN A 26 8.76 0.24 16.83
CA ASN A 26 7.99 -0.07 18.04
C ASN A 26 6.49 -0.13 17.74
N ALA A 27 5.99 0.77 16.89
CA ALA A 27 4.63 0.69 16.37
C ALA A 27 4.41 -0.64 15.62
N ALA A 28 5.32 -1.00 14.72
CA ALA A 28 5.26 -2.27 13.99
C ALA A 28 5.20 -3.49 14.91
N LYS A 29 6.06 -3.54 15.95
CA LYS A 29 6.04 -4.65 16.93
C LYS A 29 4.71 -4.74 17.69
N LYS A 30 4.11 -3.61 18.04
CA LYS A 30 2.79 -3.58 18.69
C LYS A 30 1.74 -4.20 17.77
N TRP A 31 1.69 -3.79 16.49
CA TRP A 31 0.74 -4.33 15.51
C TRP A 31 0.95 -5.83 15.23
N ILE A 32 2.20 -6.28 15.13
CA ILE A 32 2.55 -7.71 15.02
C ILE A 32 1.97 -8.51 16.20
N ASP A 33 2.09 -7.98 17.42
CA ASP A 33 1.70 -8.70 18.63
C ASP A 33 0.19 -8.65 18.91
N SER A 34 -0.51 -7.62 18.44
CA SER A 34 -1.93 -7.42 18.75
C SER A 34 -2.90 -7.76 17.61
N GLU A 35 -2.49 -7.56 16.35
CA GLU A 35 -3.42 -7.55 15.22
C GLU A 35 -3.01 -8.50 14.09
N PHE A 36 -1.73 -8.58 13.74
CA PHE A 36 -1.26 -9.38 12.60
C PHE A 36 -1.08 -10.86 12.94
N GLN A 37 -2.02 -11.42 13.70
CA GLN A 37 -2.06 -12.83 14.08
C GLN A 37 -3.43 -13.45 13.76
N PRO A 38 -3.47 -14.72 13.30
CA PRO A 38 -2.33 -15.60 13.03
C PRO A 38 -1.57 -15.19 11.76
N SER A 39 -0.27 -15.54 11.69
CA SER A 39 0.56 -15.29 10.50
C SER A 39 1.26 -16.57 10.02
N ALA A 40 1.45 -16.66 8.70
CA ALA A 40 2.31 -17.69 8.09
C ALA A 40 3.80 -17.44 8.40
N LEU A 41 4.17 -16.18 8.67
CA LEU A 41 5.52 -15.80 9.04
C LEU A 41 5.73 -15.95 10.55
N ASN A 42 6.91 -16.44 10.94
CA ASN A 42 7.31 -16.35 12.34
C ASN A 42 7.56 -14.87 12.72
N LYS A 43 7.56 -14.58 14.02
CA LYS A 43 7.71 -13.20 14.53
C LYS A 43 8.98 -12.50 14.05
N GLN A 44 10.09 -13.22 13.88
CA GLN A 44 11.34 -12.62 13.41
C GLN A 44 11.21 -12.16 11.96
N ASP A 45 10.56 -12.96 11.12
CA ASP A 45 10.36 -12.62 9.70
C ASP A 45 9.31 -11.53 9.53
N GLN A 46 8.25 -11.50 10.35
CA GLN A 46 7.32 -10.37 10.41
C GLN A 46 8.04 -9.05 10.75
N ILE A 47 8.97 -9.07 11.72
CA ILE A 47 9.76 -7.88 12.06
C ILE A 47 10.61 -7.40 10.87
N LYS A 48 11.28 -8.32 10.16
CA LYS A 48 12.07 -7.96 8.97
C LYS A 48 11.21 -7.37 7.86
N GLU A 49 10.01 -7.91 7.66
CA GLU A 49 9.07 -7.37 6.67
C GLU A 49 8.60 -5.97 7.05
N MET A 50 8.28 -5.73 8.33
CA MET A 50 7.97 -4.38 8.80
C MET A 50 9.14 -3.41 8.68
N GLU A 51 10.37 -3.84 8.95
CA GLU A 51 11.59 -3.05 8.69
C GLU A 51 11.71 -2.68 7.21
N TRP A 52 11.36 -3.61 6.32
CA TRP A 52 11.32 -3.34 4.87
C TRP A 52 10.26 -2.30 4.51
N PHE A 53 9.03 -2.41 5.05
CA PHE A 53 7.98 -1.42 4.80
C PHE A 53 8.38 -0.01 5.27
N ILE A 54 8.98 0.10 6.46
CA ILE A 54 9.47 1.37 7.01
C ILE A 54 10.50 2.00 6.06
N GLN A 55 11.47 1.21 5.60
CA GLN A 55 12.53 1.69 4.69
C GLN A 55 11.99 2.07 3.31
N ALA A 56 11.12 1.24 2.73
CA ALA A 56 10.52 1.50 1.43
C ALA A 56 9.63 2.75 1.44
N ALA A 57 9.00 3.06 2.58
CA ALA A 57 8.13 4.21 2.76
C ALA A 57 8.87 5.54 3.02
N GLU A 58 10.17 5.52 3.36
CA GLU A 58 10.92 6.74 3.71
C GLU A 58 10.73 7.92 2.73
N PRO A 59 10.77 7.73 1.39
CA PRO A 59 10.60 8.83 0.44
C PRO A 59 9.18 9.40 0.39
N PHE A 60 8.21 8.69 0.95
CA PHE A 60 6.78 8.98 0.87
C PHE A 60 6.18 9.40 2.22
N ARG A 61 6.98 9.47 3.29
CA ARG A 61 6.51 9.93 4.61
C ARG A 61 5.82 11.29 4.52
N GLY A 62 4.63 11.40 5.11
CA GLY A 62 3.78 12.59 5.05
C GLY A 62 2.93 12.69 3.78
N MET A 63 2.98 11.70 2.88
CA MET A 63 2.05 11.57 1.77
C MET A 63 0.66 11.20 2.29
N GLU A 64 -0.37 11.70 1.62
CA GLU A 64 -1.74 11.24 1.78
C GLU A 64 -2.21 10.61 0.46
N ILE A 65 -2.84 9.44 0.54
CA ILE A 65 -3.48 8.77 -0.61
C ILE A 65 -4.96 8.53 -0.31
N ASN A 66 -5.78 8.53 -1.35
CA ASN A 66 -7.22 8.35 -1.24
C ASN A 66 -7.62 7.01 -1.90
N VAL A 67 -8.32 6.18 -1.15
CA VAL A 67 -8.76 4.85 -1.57
C VAL A 67 -10.28 4.78 -1.49
N LEU A 68 -10.92 4.15 -2.47
CA LEU A 68 -12.35 3.92 -2.47
C LEU A 68 -12.68 2.43 -2.56
N SER A 69 -13.60 1.96 -1.74
CA SER A 69 -14.14 0.60 -1.82
C SER A 69 -15.62 0.55 -1.45
N GLU A 70 -16.22 -0.63 -1.61
CA GLU A 70 -17.59 -0.89 -1.15
C GLU A 70 -17.65 -0.92 0.40
N THR A 71 -18.83 -0.64 0.94
CA THR A 71 -19.15 -0.79 2.36
C THR A 71 -19.49 -2.25 2.70
N ILE A 72 -18.46 -3.03 3.00
CA ILE A 72 -18.57 -4.41 3.52
C ILE A 72 -17.62 -4.62 4.71
N PRO A 73 -17.82 -5.66 5.54
CA PRO A 73 -17.04 -5.84 6.77
C PRO A 73 -15.52 -5.86 6.57
N THR A 74 -15.03 -6.46 5.48
CA THR A 74 -13.60 -6.53 5.15
C THR A 74 -13.02 -5.12 4.94
N HIS A 75 -13.67 -4.31 4.11
CA HIS A 75 -13.24 -2.93 3.86
C HIS A 75 -13.45 -1.99 5.06
N THR A 76 -14.44 -2.25 5.91
CA THR A 76 -14.55 -1.54 7.19
C THR A 76 -13.32 -1.83 8.06
N TYR A 77 -12.87 -3.08 8.12
CA TYR A 77 -11.66 -3.44 8.85
C TYR A 77 -10.40 -2.79 8.24
N GLU A 78 -10.23 -2.83 6.92
CA GLU A 78 -9.13 -2.13 6.24
C GLU A 78 -9.12 -0.64 6.57
N SER A 79 -10.25 0.03 6.34
CA SER A 79 -10.38 1.49 6.48
C SER A 79 -10.22 1.97 7.92
N GLU A 80 -10.63 1.19 8.92
CA GLU A 80 -10.58 1.59 10.32
C GLU A 80 -9.36 1.07 11.08
N VAL A 81 -8.77 -0.05 10.66
CA VAL A 81 -7.68 -0.72 11.38
C VAL A 81 -6.39 -0.69 10.55
N LEU A 82 -6.40 -1.22 9.33
CA LEU A 82 -5.18 -1.35 8.53
C LEU A 82 -4.63 -0.01 8.07
N THR A 83 -5.48 0.98 7.74
CA THR A 83 -5.02 2.34 7.43
C THR A 83 -4.26 2.98 8.59
N LYS A 84 -4.73 2.78 9.83
CA LYS A 84 -4.06 3.28 11.05
C LYS A 84 -2.73 2.58 11.26
N ALA A 85 -2.69 1.25 11.10
CA ALA A 85 -1.46 0.50 11.21
C ALA A 85 -0.44 0.94 10.16
N PHE A 86 -0.89 1.12 8.92
CA PHE A 86 -0.06 1.58 7.82
C PHE A 86 0.50 2.97 8.09
N GLU A 87 -0.32 3.92 8.55
CA GLU A 87 0.14 5.27 8.90
C GLU A 87 1.12 5.26 10.08
N GLU A 88 0.85 4.50 11.15
CA GLU A 88 1.74 4.40 12.31
C GLU A 88 3.10 3.76 11.96
N ILE A 89 3.13 2.84 10.99
CA ILE A 89 4.35 2.12 10.59
C ILE A 89 5.13 2.93 9.53
N THR A 90 4.44 3.49 8.54
CA THR A 90 5.08 4.07 7.35
C THR A 90 5.10 5.60 7.33
N GLY A 91 4.24 6.23 8.14
CA GLY A 91 4.00 7.68 8.08
C GLY A 91 3.22 8.14 6.83
N ILE A 92 2.62 7.23 6.08
CA ILE A 92 1.75 7.52 4.93
C ILE A 92 0.31 7.40 5.38
N LYS A 93 -0.49 8.44 5.13
CA LYS A 93 -1.90 8.45 5.50
C LYS A 93 -2.77 7.95 4.37
N VAL A 94 -3.68 7.02 4.69
CA VAL A 94 -4.65 6.46 3.74
C VAL A 94 -6.04 6.96 4.11
N ASN A 95 -6.60 7.83 3.29
CA ASN A 95 -7.99 8.25 3.38
C ASN A 95 -8.86 7.21 2.65
N HIS A 96 -9.31 6.17 3.36
CA HIS A 96 -10.11 5.09 2.81
C HIS A 96 -11.61 5.39 2.98
N GLN A 97 -12.27 5.70 1.86
CA GLN A 97 -13.70 5.96 1.81
C GLN A 97 -14.49 4.70 1.47
N LEU A 98 -15.63 4.51 2.13
CA LEU A 98 -16.59 3.45 1.84
C LEU A 98 -17.86 4.04 1.21
N LEU A 99 -18.29 3.48 0.08
CA LEU A 99 -19.56 3.79 -0.58
C LEU A 99 -20.31 2.50 -0.94
N GLY A 100 -21.48 2.58 -1.57
CA GLY A 100 -22.11 1.40 -2.17
C GLY A 100 -21.38 0.95 -3.43
N GLU A 101 -21.50 -0.34 -3.78
CA GLU A 101 -20.85 -0.94 -4.97
C GLU A 101 -21.12 -0.13 -6.25
N GLY A 102 -22.39 0.28 -6.45
CA GLY A 102 -22.80 1.05 -7.62
C GLY A 102 -22.09 2.40 -7.72
N GLU A 103 -21.88 3.09 -6.60
CA GLU A 103 -21.12 4.34 -6.53
C GLU A 103 -19.63 4.11 -6.79
N VAL A 104 -19.05 3.00 -6.32
CA VAL A 104 -17.65 2.62 -6.63
C VAL A 104 -17.48 2.42 -8.13
N VAL A 105 -18.35 1.63 -8.76
CA VAL A 105 -18.33 1.39 -10.21
C VAL A 105 -18.48 2.71 -10.98
N GLN A 106 -19.40 3.59 -10.54
CA GLN A 106 -19.58 4.89 -11.16
C GLN A 106 -18.31 5.77 -11.04
N ALA A 107 -17.63 5.75 -9.88
CA ALA A 107 -16.41 6.50 -9.66
C ALA A 107 -15.26 6.00 -10.55
N VAL A 108 -15.06 4.67 -10.64
CA VAL A 108 -14.08 4.05 -11.54
C VAL A 108 -14.33 4.45 -13.00
N GLN A 109 -15.58 4.32 -13.46
CA GLN A 109 -15.95 4.70 -14.82
C GLN A 109 -15.75 6.19 -15.08
N THR A 110 -16.05 7.05 -14.10
CA THR A 110 -15.86 8.50 -14.23
C THR A 110 -14.38 8.85 -14.33
N GLN A 111 -13.52 8.24 -13.51
CA GLN A 111 -12.07 8.43 -13.60
C GLN A 111 -11.53 7.97 -14.97
N MET A 112 -11.98 6.81 -15.46
CA MET A 112 -11.59 6.32 -16.80
C MET A 112 -12.04 7.25 -17.93
N GLN A 113 -13.29 7.72 -17.90
CA GLN A 113 -13.85 8.58 -18.95
C GLN A 113 -13.22 9.98 -18.96
N THR A 114 -12.97 10.54 -17.77
CA THR A 114 -12.46 11.91 -17.64
C THR A 114 -10.95 11.98 -17.62
N GLN A 115 -10.26 10.84 -17.39
CA GLN A 115 -8.82 10.74 -17.15
C GLN A 115 -8.34 11.66 -16.01
N ARG A 116 -9.23 12.02 -15.08
CA ARG A 116 -8.91 12.78 -13.89
C ARG A 116 -8.79 11.84 -12.71
N ASN A 117 -7.73 12.01 -11.93
CA ASN A 117 -7.57 11.28 -10.69
C ASN A 117 -8.62 11.75 -9.68
N LEU A 118 -9.53 10.85 -9.31
CA LEU A 118 -10.52 10.98 -8.25
C LEU A 118 -10.03 10.25 -6.99
N TYR A 119 -9.51 9.02 -7.16
CA TYR A 119 -8.88 8.22 -6.11
C TYR A 119 -7.61 7.57 -6.65
N ASP A 120 -6.64 7.41 -5.75
CA ASP A 120 -5.33 6.85 -6.05
C ASP A 120 -5.37 5.31 -6.17
N ALA A 121 -6.32 4.67 -5.47
CA ALA A 121 -6.63 3.25 -5.63
C ALA A 121 -8.12 2.96 -5.42
N TYR A 122 -8.57 1.84 -5.99
CA TYR A 122 -9.92 1.34 -5.84
C TYR A 122 -9.88 -0.14 -5.47
N VAL A 123 -10.84 -0.59 -4.66
CA VAL A 123 -11.18 -2.01 -4.56
C VAL A 123 -12.50 -2.23 -5.28
N ASN A 124 -12.47 -3.00 -6.36
CA ASN A 124 -13.62 -3.27 -7.22
C ASN A 124 -13.58 -4.70 -7.74
N ASP A 125 -14.75 -5.23 -8.07
CA ASP A 125 -14.92 -6.61 -8.50
C ASP A 125 -14.14 -6.95 -9.79
N SER A 126 -13.69 -8.21 -9.85
CA SER A 126 -12.88 -8.73 -10.95
C SER A 126 -13.63 -8.89 -12.27
N ASP A 127 -14.96 -8.73 -12.30
CA ASP A 127 -15.73 -8.70 -13.54
C ASP A 127 -15.35 -7.51 -14.44
N LEU A 128 -14.74 -6.45 -13.87
CA LEU A 128 -14.13 -5.35 -14.63
C LEU A 128 -12.78 -5.70 -15.26
N ILE A 129 -12.19 -6.88 -15.03
CA ILE A 129 -10.82 -7.19 -15.50
C ILE A 129 -10.66 -7.03 -17.02
N GLY A 130 -11.67 -7.41 -17.79
CA GLY A 130 -11.67 -7.25 -19.24
C GLY A 130 -11.69 -5.78 -19.68
N THR A 131 -12.27 -4.89 -18.87
CA THR A 131 -12.24 -3.44 -19.10
C THR A 131 -10.86 -2.88 -18.80
N HIS A 132 -10.28 -3.24 -17.65
CA HIS A 132 -8.94 -2.82 -17.25
C HIS A 132 -7.89 -3.19 -18.29
N ALA A 133 -7.86 -4.47 -18.70
CA ALA A 133 -6.92 -4.96 -19.70
C ALA A 133 -7.15 -4.37 -21.11
N ARG A 134 -8.40 -4.07 -21.50
CA ARG A 134 -8.67 -3.50 -22.83
C ARG A 134 -8.37 -2.01 -22.93
N LEU A 135 -8.74 -1.24 -21.90
CA LEU A 135 -8.62 0.21 -21.93
C LEU A 135 -7.24 0.69 -21.51
N GLN A 136 -6.47 -0.12 -20.76
CA GLN A 136 -5.14 0.26 -20.27
C GLN A 136 -5.15 1.57 -19.49
N LEU A 137 -6.23 1.79 -18.73
CA LEU A 137 -6.43 2.94 -17.85
C LEU A 137 -6.24 2.58 -16.36
N ALA A 138 -6.13 1.28 -16.06
CA ALA A 138 -5.60 0.77 -14.80
C ALA A 138 -4.09 0.51 -14.95
N VAL A 139 -3.35 0.58 -13.86
CA VAL A 139 -1.92 0.25 -13.86
C VAL A 139 -1.76 -1.25 -14.10
N ASN A 140 -0.99 -1.63 -15.13
CA ASN A 140 -0.53 -3.00 -15.30
C ASN A 140 0.46 -3.33 -14.17
N LEU A 141 0.05 -4.15 -13.21
CA LEU A 141 0.83 -4.47 -12.02
C LEU A 141 2.04 -5.33 -12.36
N THR A 142 1.96 -6.21 -13.36
CA THR A 142 3.11 -7.01 -13.83
C THR A 142 4.25 -6.09 -14.26
N ASP A 143 3.97 -5.18 -15.20
CA ASP A 143 4.96 -4.24 -15.73
C ASP A 143 5.41 -3.24 -14.67
N TRP A 144 4.48 -2.76 -13.84
CA TRP A 144 4.77 -1.77 -12.82
C TRP A 144 5.73 -2.31 -11.75
N MET A 145 5.47 -3.52 -11.22
CA MET A 145 6.34 -4.19 -10.25
C MET A 145 7.69 -4.58 -10.86
N ALA A 146 7.73 -4.98 -12.14
CA ALA A 146 8.99 -5.26 -12.84
C ALA A 146 9.81 -3.98 -13.15
N GLY A 147 9.12 -2.85 -13.34
CA GLY A 147 9.66 -1.57 -13.75
C GLY A 147 9.76 -0.55 -12.61
N SER A 148 8.95 0.50 -12.68
CA SER A 148 9.09 1.68 -11.82
C SER A 148 8.79 1.43 -10.34
N ALA A 149 7.95 0.45 -10.01
CA ALA A 149 7.62 0.09 -8.63
C ALA A 149 8.54 -0.99 -8.06
N LYS A 150 9.54 -1.46 -8.81
CA LYS A 150 10.45 -2.52 -8.35
C LYS A 150 11.11 -2.22 -7.00
N GLY A 151 11.47 -0.95 -6.76
CA GLY A 151 12.08 -0.52 -5.49
C GLY A 151 11.14 -0.54 -4.29
N VAL A 152 9.83 -0.61 -4.53
CA VAL A 152 8.76 -0.60 -3.53
C VAL A 152 7.83 -1.83 -3.66
N THR A 153 8.26 -2.86 -4.39
CA THR A 153 7.57 -4.15 -4.47
C THR A 153 8.13 -5.04 -3.37
N ASN A 154 7.28 -5.47 -2.45
CA ASN A 154 7.70 -6.30 -1.31
C ASN A 154 8.35 -7.59 -1.81
N PRO A 155 9.64 -7.86 -1.51
CA PRO A 155 10.31 -9.08 -1.96
C PRO A 155 9.74 -10.36 -1.33
N GLY A 156 8.95 -10.24 -0.26
CA GLY A 156 8.19 -11.35 0.34
C GLY A 156 6.81 -11.58 -0.26
N LEU A 157 6.34 -10.72 -1.17
CA LEU A 157 5.05 -10.88 -1.84
C LEU A 157 5.12 -12.02 -2.86
N ASP A 158 4.48 -13.15 -2.55
CA ASP A 158 4.29 -14.24 -3.50
C ASP A 158 2.94 -14.09 -4.21
N LEU A 159 2.97 -13.78 -5.51
CA LEU A 159 1.75 -13.61 -6.29
C LEU A 159 1.02 -14.94 -6.50
N GLU A 160 1.68 -16.09 -6.34
CA GLU A 160 1.04 -17.41 -6.47
C GLU A 160 0.25 -17.79 -5.22
N ASP A 161 0.44 -17.11 -4.08
CA ASP A 161 -0.32 -17.35 -2.85
C ASP A 161 -1.75 -16.79 -2.91
N PHE A 162 -2.04 -15.90 -3.87
CA PHE A 162 -3.39 -15.35 -4.02
C PHE A 162 -4.37 -16.35 -4.60
N ILE A 163 -5.42 -16.64 -3.83
CA ILE A 163 -6.60 -17.33 -4.33
C ILE A 163 -7.30 -16.41 -5.35
N GLY A 164 -7.57 -16.93 -6.54
CA GLY A 164 -8.29 -16.19 -7.57
C GLY A 164 -7.44 -15.23 -8.41
N ARG A 165 -6.09 -15.32 -8.37
CA ARG A 165 -5.20 -14.52 -9.25
C ARG A 165 -5.60 -14.56 -10.72
N SER A 166 -6.08 -15.70 -11.22
CA SER A 166 -6.54 -15.83 -12.60
C SER A 166 -7.73 -14.93 -12.95
N PHE A 167 -8.54 -14.52 -11.97
CA PHE A 167 -9.67 -13.61 -12.20
C PHE A 167 -9.24 -12.15 -12.34
N THR A 168 -8.07 -11.79 -11.81
CA THR A 168 -7.49 -10.45 -11.90
C THR A 168 -6.36 -10.35 -12.93
N THR A 169 -6.17 -11.40 -13.72
CA THR A 169 -5.20 -11.48 -14.81
C THR A 169 -5.90 -11.25 -16.15
N GLY A 170 -5.38 -10.33 -16.96
CA GLY A 170 -5.88 -10.04 -18.30
C GLY A 170 -5.61 -11.17 -19.30
N PRO A 171 -6.27 -11.15 -20.48
CA PRO A 171 -6.05 -12.15 -21.53
C PRO A 171 -4.64 -12.11 -22.16
N ASP A 172 -3.90 -11.02 -21.92
CA ASP A 172 -2.48 -10.85 -22.23
C ASP A 172 -1.54 -11.59 -21.25
N GLY A 173 -2.08 -12.07 -20.12
CA GLY A 173 -1.32 -12.76 -19.08
C GLY A 173 -0.82 -11.83 -17.97
N ASP A 174 -1.15 -10.54 -18.03
CA ASP A 174 -0.70 -9.55 -17.06
C ASP A 174 -1.70 -9.32 -15.93
N LEU A 175 -1.20 -8.99 -14.74
CA LEU A 175 -2.00 -8.74 -13.56
C LEU A 175 -2.44 -7.26 -13.53
N TYR A 176 -3.74 -7.01 -13.36
CA TYR A 176 -4.28 -5.63 -13.29
C TYR A 176 -4.93 -5.30 -11.95
N GLN A 177 -5.21 -6.30 -11.12
CA GLN A 177 -5.69 -6.13 -9.74
C GLN A 177 -5.00 -7.16 -8.84
N LEU A 178 -4.77 -6.79 -7.58
CA LEU A 178 -4.42 -7.75 -6.54
C LEU A 178 -5.70 -8.35 -5.97
N PRO A 179 -5.85 -9.69 -5.91
CA PRO A 179 -6.96 -10.30 -5.19
C PRO A 179 -6.91 -9.91 -3.72
N ASP A 180 -8.07 -9.69 -3.11
CA ASP A 180 -8.20 -9.13 -1.77
C ASP A 180 -9.18 -9.95 -0.92
N GLN A 181 -10.43 -10.09 -1.40
CA GLN A 181 -11.54 -10.76 -0.70
C GLN A 181 -12.28 -11.78 -1.57
#